data_AF-A0A0F6QVS6-F1
#
_entry.id   AF-A0A0F6QVS6-F1
#
_cell.length_a   1.000
_cell.length_b   1.000
_cell.length_c   1.000
_cell.angle_alpha   90.00
_cell.angle_beta   90.00
_cell.angle_gamma   90.00
#
_symmetry.space_group_name_H-M   'P 1'
#
loop_
_entity.id
_entity.type
_entity.pdbx_description
1 polymer ?
#
loop_
_entity_poly.entity_id
_entity_poly.type
_entity_poly.pdbx_seq_one_letter_code
_entity_poly.pdbx_strand_id
1 'polypeptide(L)'
;METNPEKIIANMLDDMAEIGDWISIADATATNGKNSFHATHEDVMAILTAVKGGQTIIPGKIEGRFQDLPSDWDPSEITSEVFDSPDPIAAVMTVLFRPTGDWPELKDGNSTPA
;
A
#
# COMPACT_ATOMS: atom_id res chain seq x y z
N MET A 1 -1.75 -14.28 -3.32
CA MET A 1 -1.08 -13.03 -2.99
C MET A 1 0.40 -13.22 -3.24
N GLU A 2 1.08 -12.23 -3.82
CA GLU A 2 2.55 -12.19 -3.82
C GLU A 2 3.08 -12.17 -2.38
N THR A 3 4.22 -12.81 -2.13
CA THR A 3 4.79 -12.96 -0.77
C THR A 3 6.23 -12.48 -0.68
N ASN A 4 6.89 -12.19 -1.80
CA ASN A 4 8.21 -11.58 -1.82
C ASN A 4 8.09 -10.07 -1.51
N PRO A 5 8.73 -9.57 -0.43
CA PRO A 5 8.62 -8.15 -0.05
C PRO A 5 9.05 -7.17 -1.14
N GLU A 6 10.12 -7.45 -1.88
CA GLU A 6 10.61 -6.56 -2.94
C GLU A 6 9.60 -6.46 -4.09
N LYS A 7 8.96 -7.58 -4.44
CA LYS A 7 7.91 -7.60 -5.46
C LYS A 7 6.63 -6.91 -4.99
N ILE A 8 6.27 -7.06 -3.72
CA ILE A 8 5.12 -6.35 -3.14
C ILE A 8 5.30 -4.85 -3.31
N ILE A 9 6.48 -4.34 -2.93
CA ILE A 9 6.83 -2.93 -3.07
C ILE A 9 6.88 -2.48 -4.53
N ALA A 10 7.46 -3.30 -5.42
CA ALA A 10 7.52 -2.98 -6.85
C ALA A 10 6.11 -2.85 -7.46
N ASN A 11 5.20 -3.79 -7.17
CA ASN A 11 3.82 -3.74 -7.65
C ASN A 11 3.09 -2.49 -7.14
N MET A 12 3.30 -2.10 -5.88
CA MET A 12 2.74 -0.89 -5.30
C MET A 12 3.25 0.38 -5.98
N LEU A 13 4.55 0.46 -6.26
CA LEU A 13 5.14 1.63 -6.94
C LEU A 13 4.69 1.73 -8.40
N ASP A 14 4.55 0.61 -9.09
CA ASP A 14 4.05 0.60 -10.47
C ASP A 14 2.57 1.05 -10.50
N ASP A 15 1.74 0.67 -9.52
CA ASP A 15 0.34 1.14 -9.40
C ASP A 15 0.24 2.63 -9.06
N MET A 16 1.07 3.12 -8.13
CA MET A 16 1.21 4.56 -7.85
C MET A 16 1.63 5.35 -9.10
N ALA A 17 2.49 4.78 -9.93
CA ALA A 17 2.92 5.40 -11.18
C ALA A 17 1.77 5.46 -12.20
N GLU A 18 1.00 4.38 -12.31
CA GLU A 18 -0.14 4.28 -13.23
C GLU A 18 -1.25 5.27 -12.88
N ILE A 19 -1.61 5.35 -11.60
CA ILE A 19 -2.70 6.21 -11.11
C ILE A 19 -2.22 7.67 -10.95
N GLY A 20 -0.94 7.87 -10.65
CA GLY A 20 -0.39 9.18 -10.34
C GLY A 20 -0.83 9.72 -8.97
N ASP A 21 -1.26 8.84 -8.05
CA ASP A 21 -1.80 9.22 -6.73
C ASP A 21 -1.52 8.14 -5.67
N TRP A 22 -1.73 8.49 -4.39
CA TRP A 22 -1.62 7.56 -3.27
C TRP A 22 -2.50 6.33 -3.46
N ILE A 23 -2.03 5.20 -2.94
CA ILE A 23 -2.78 3.94 -2.96
C ILE A 23 -3.09 3.53 -1.53
N SER A 24 -4.23 2.87 -1.32
CA SER A 24 -4.63 2.36 0.00
C SER A 24 -4.09 0.95 0.28
N ILE A 25 -4.30 0.42 1.50
CA ILE A 25 -4.09 -1.02 1.77
C ILE A 25 -4.95 -1.88 0.86
N ALA A 26 -6.17 -1.45 0.53
CA ALA A 26 -7.03 -2.15 -0.42
C ALA A 26 -6.37 -2.24 -1.80
N ASP A 27 -5.84 -1.14 -2.33
CA ASP A 27 -5.16 -1.11 -3.64
C ASP A 27 -3.86 -1.91 -3.61
N ALA A 28 -3.06 -1.78 -2.54
CA ALA A 28 -1.86 -2.60 -2.33
C ALA A 28 -2.18 -4.11 -2.28
N THR A 29 -3.36 -4.48 -1.76
CA THR A 29 -3.84 -5.87 -1.77
C THR A 29 -4.23 -6.31 -3.18
N ALA A 30 -4.92 -5.44 -3.93
CA ALA A 30 -5.35 -5.67 -5.31
C ALA A 30 -4.18 -5.92 -6.25
N THR A 31 -3.20 -5.02 -6.24
CA THR A 31 -1.99 -5.08 -7.07
C THR A 31 -1.14 -6.31 -6.78
N ASN A 32 -1.22 -6.85 -5.57
CA ASN A 32 -0.55 -8.08 -5.15
C ASN A 32 -1.38 -9.36 -5.37
N GLY A 33 -2.40 -9.28 -6.22
CA GLY A 33 -3.14 -10.44 -6.72
C GLY A 33 -4.18 -10.99 -5.76
N LYS A 34 -4.79 -10.13 -4.93
CA LYS A 34 -5.90 -10.48 -4.06
C LYS A 34 -7.07 -9.52 -4.22
N ASN A 35 -8.30 -10.00 -4.00
CA ASN A 35 -9.45 -9.12 -3.99
C ASN A 35 -9.40 -8.23 -2.74
N SER A 36 -9.38 -6.92 -2.92
CA SER A 36 -9.31 -5.92 -1.85
C SER A 36 -10.47 -6.00 -0.86
N PHE A 37 -11.67 -6.37 -1.31
CA PHE A 37 -12.85 -6.59 -0.46
C PHE A 37 -12.74 -7.86 0.41
N HIS A 38 -11.78 -8.74 0.12
CA HIS A 38 -11.52 -9.97 0.86
C HIS A 38 -10.09 -10.00 1.43
N ALA A 39 -9.52 -8.81 1.70
CA ALA A 39 -8.24 -8.71 2.40
C ALA A 39 -8.33 -9.40 3.77
N THR A 40 -7.41 -10.33 4.03
CA THR A 40 -7.30 -11.01 5.32
C THR A 40 -6.26 -10.34 6.21
N HIS A 41 -6.25 -10.71 7.50
CA HIS A 41 -5.23 -10.27 8.44
C HIS A 41 -3.80 -10.61 7.97
N GLU A 42 -3.61 -11.79 7.38
CA GLU A 42 -2.31 -12.19 6.83
C GLU A 42 -1.93 -11.35 5.60
N ASP A 43 -2.90 -11.01 4.75
CA ASP A 43 -2.66 -10.18 3.57
C ASP A 43 -2.19 -8.77 3.96
N VAL A 44 -2.92 -8.12 4.88
CA VAL A 44 -2.58 -6.77 5.37
C VAL A 44 -1.24 -6.77 6.11
N MET A 45 -0.99 -7.77 6.96
CA MET A 45 0.28 -7.91 7.68
C MET A 45 1.46 -8.06 6.71
N ALA A 46 1.32 -8.84 5.64
CA ALA A 46 2.38 -9.05 4.67
C ALA A 46 2.76 -7.75 3.94
N ILE A 47 1.76 -6.97 3.52
CA ILE A 47 1.97 -5.66 2.88
C ILE A 47 2.70 -4.71 3.83
N LEU A 48 2.17 -4.54 5.04
CA LEU A 48 2.75 -3.62 6.03
C LEU A 48 4.16 -4.04 6.45
N THR A 49 4.42 -5.34 6.58
CA THR A 49 5.77 -5.87 6.88
C THR A 49 6.74 -5.56 5.74
N ALA A 50 6.32 -5.74 4.48
CA ALA A 50 7.14 -5.38 3.32
C ALA A 50 7.46 -3.88 3.29
N VAL A 51 6.45 -3.02 3.55
CA VAL A 51 6.61 -1.56 3.60
C VAL A 51 7.58 -1.15 4.71
N LYS A 52 7.45 -1.72 5.91
CA LYS A 52 8.35 -1.43 7.04
C LYS A 52 9.80 -1.80 6.73
N GLY A 53 10.01 -2.93 6.06
CA GLY A 53 11.34 -3.42 5.70
C GLY A 53 12.00 -2.69 4.53
N GLY A 54 11.20 -2.25 3.54
CA GLY A 54 11.71 -1.64 2.30
C GLY A 54 12.06 -0.14 2.40
N GLN A 55 11.41 0.61 3.30
CA GLN A 55 11.61 2.06 3.50
C GLN A 55 11.45 2.96 2.25
N THR A 56 10.97 2.42 1.13
CA THR A 56 10.67 3.16 -0.11
C THR A 56 9.27 3.76 -0.13
N ILE A 57 8.39 3.24 0.73
CA ILE A 57 6.98 3.64 0.87
C ILE A 57 6.73 4.01 2.33
N ILE A 58 5.96 5.07 2.54
CA ILE A 58 5.53 5.55 3.86
C ILE A 58 4.00 5.39 3.97
N PRO A 59 3.50 4.70 5.02
CA PRO A 59 2.09 4.71 5.34
C PRO A 59 1.66 6.01 6.01
N GLY A 60 0.42 6.41 5.78
CA GLY A 60 -0.21 7.58 6.38
C GLY A 60 -1.72 7.47 6.43
N LYS A 61 -2.37 8.46 7.03
CA LYS A 61 -3.83 8.59 7.11
C LYS A 61 -4.27 10.01 6.76
N ILE A 62 -5.53 10.16 6.34
CA ILE A 62 -6.13 11.48 6.09
C ILE A 62 -6.90 11.93 7.33
N GLU A 63 -6.37 12.93 8.02
CA GLU A 63 -7.04 13.65 9.12
C GLU A 63 -7.08 15.14 8.76
N GLY A 64 -7.99 15.50 7.85
CA GLY A 64 -8.06 16.82 7.21
C GLY A 64 -6.99 17.05 6.15
N ARG A 65 -5.75 16.61 6.40
CA ARG A 65 -4.66 16.46 5.43
C ARG A 65 -4.01 15.10 5.60
N PHE A 66 -3.28 14.64 4.58
CA PHE A 66 -2.44 13.45 4.71
C PHE A 66 -1.34 13.68 5.75
N GLN A 67 -1.20 12.72 6.65
CA GLN A 67 -0.17 12.70 7.68
C GLN A 67 0.54 11.36 7.63
N ASP A 68 1.87 11.41 7.49
CA ASP A 68 2.72 10.23 7.62
C ASP A 68 2.51 9.61 9.01
N LEU A 69 2.47 8.28 9.08
CA LEU A 69 2.55 7.59 10.36
C LEU A 69 3.91 7.85 11.02
N PRO A 70 3.98 7.87 12.36
CA PRO A 70 5.23 8.11 13.07
C PRO A 70 6.23 6.99 12.78
N SER A 71 7.54 7.28 12.78
CA SER A 71 8.58 6.33 12.32
C SER A 71 8.61 4.99 13.06
N ASP A 72 8.07 4.95 14.27
CA ASP A 72 7.96 3.78 15.16
C ASP A 72 6.67 2.97 14.95
N TRP A 73 5.84 3.29 13.94
CA TRP A 73 4.64 2.54 13.61
C TRP A 73 4.89 1.04 13.48
N ASP A 74 3.95 0.21 13.93
CA ASP A 74 4.07 -1.24 13.91
C ASP A 74 3.04 -1.89 12.95
N PRO A 75 3.47 -2.81 12.05
CA PRO A 75 2.56 -3.52 11.16
C PRO A 75 1.40 -4.22 11.88
N SER A 76 1.65 -4.80 13.05
CA SER A 76 0.65 -5.55 13.79
C SER A 76 -0.38 -4.65 14.47
N GLU A 77 0.04 -3.48 14.95
CA GLU A 77 -0.87 -2.48 15.52
C GLU A 77 -1.83 -1.95 14.45
N ILE A 78 -1.31 -1.57 13.27
CA ILE A 78 -2.16 -1.10 12.15
C ILE A 78 -3.09 -2.22 11.67
N THR A 79 -2.58 -3.45 11.55
CA THR A 79 -3.41 -4.59 11.14
C THR A 79 -4.54 -4.81 12.15
N SER A 80 -4.24 -4.78 13.43
CA SER A 80 -5.25 -4.91 14.49
C SER A 80 -6.27 -3.79 14.42
N GLU A 81 -5.84 -2.54 14.26
CA GLU A 81 -6.75 -1.39 14.11
C GLU A 81 -7.73 -1.57 12.93
N VAL A 82 -7.23 -2.07 11.79
CA VAL A 82 -8.07 -2.34 10.61
C VAL A 82 -9.13 -3.40 10.90
N PHE A 83 -8.76 -4.50 11.55
CA PHE A 83 -9.68 -5.63 11.77
C PHE A 83 -10.52 -5.53 13.06
N ASP A 84 -10.13 -4.67 14.00
CA ASP A 84 -10.94 -4.29 15.17
C ASP A 84 -12.00 -3.22 14.82
N SER A 85 -11.89 -2.60 13.64
CA SER A 85 -12.91 -1.70 13.10
C SER A 85 -14.25 -2.43 12.94
N PRO A 86 -15.39 -1.76 13.23
CA PRO A 86 -16.72 -2.31 12.91
C PRO A 86 -16.94 -2.48 11.39
N ASP A 87 -16.13 -1.80 10.56
CA ASP A 87 -16.09 -1.95 9.11
C ASP A 87 -14.64 -2.08 8.63
N PRO A 88 -14.10 -3.31 8.57
CA PRO A 88 -12.73 -3.54 8.12
C PRO A 88 -12.52 -3.20 6.63
N ILE A 89 -13.57 -3.32 5.81
CA ILE A 89 -13.50 -3.00 4.37
C ILE A 89 -13.29 -1.50 4.18
N ALA A 90 -14.00 -0.67 4.95
CA ALA A 90 -13.73 0.76 4.96
C ALA A 90 -12.35 1.05 5.56
N ALA A 91 -11.95 0.36 6.64
CA ALA A 91 -10.69 0.63 7.32
C ALA A 91 -9.45 0.39 6.43
N VAL A 92 -9.42 -0.67 5.61
CA VAL A 92 -8.32 -0.89 4.64
C VAL A 92 -8.20 0.22 3.58
N MET A 93 -9.25 1.03 3.37
CA MET A 93 -9.19 2.18 2.46
C MET A 93 -8.67 3.46 3.15
N THR A 94 -8.60 3.49 4.48
CA THR A 94 -8.21 4.70 5.23
C THR A 94 -6.71 4.86 5.43
N VAL A 95 -5.96 3.75 5.42
CA VAL A 95 -4.50 3.77 5.46
C VAL A 95 -3.99 3.84 4.03
N LEU A 96 -3.25 4.90 3.76
CA LEU A 96 -2.74 5.26 2.44
C LEU A 96 -1.23 5.16 2.42
N PHE A 97 -0.68 4.96 1.24
CA PHE A 97 0.74 4.83 0.98
C PHE A 97 1.21 5.88 -0.01
N ARG A 98 2.39 6.44 0.26
CA ARG A 98 3.10 7.33 -0.65
C ARG A 98 4.58 6.94 -0.74
N PRO A 99 5.30 7.27 -1.82
CA PRO A 99 6.74 7.08 -1.87
C PRO A 99 7.46 8.00 -0.88
N THR A 100 8.58 7.53 -0.33
CA THR A 100 9.46 8.32 0.55
C THR A 100 10.15 9.46 -0.20
N GLY A 101 10.37 9.30 -1.51
CA GLY A 101 11.06 10.25 -2.38
C GLY A 101 10.16 10.79 -3.50
N ASP A 102 10.74 10.93 -4.69
CA ASP A 102 10.02 11.36 -5.88
C ASP A 102 8.90 10.37 -6.25
N TRP A 103 7.86 10.91 -6.89
CA TRP A 103 6.76 10.09 -7.37
C TRP A 103 7.26 9.12 -8.46
N PRO A 104 6.89 7.83 -8.44
CA PRO A 104 7.33 6.90 -9.46
C PRO A 104 6.76 7.31 -10.83
N GLU A 105 7.62 7.30 -11.85
CA GLU A 105 7.20 7.57 -13.22
C GLU A 105 6.61 6.31 -13.83
N LEU A 106 5.56 6.47 -14.65
CA LEU A 106 5.03 5.40 -15.49
C LEU A 106 6.18 4.89 -16.36
N LYS A 107 6.56 3.62 -16.17
CA LYS A 107 7.48 2.96 -17.11
C LYS A 107 6.72 2.88 -18.43
N ASP A 108 7.18 3.61 -19.44
CA ASP A 108 6.59 3.59 -20.79
C ASP A 108 6.50 2.16 -21.32
N GLY A 109 5.35 1.53 -21.09
CA GLY A 109 4.96 0.28 -21.68
C GLY A 109 4.61 0.54 -23.13
N ASN A 110 5.62 0.43 -24.00
CA ASN A 110 5.50 0.28 -25.44
C ASN A 110 5.33 1.58 -26.26
N SER A 111 6.40 2.38 -26.35
CA SER A 111 6.68 3.10 -27.60
C SER A 111 7.02 2.08 -28.69
N THR A 112 6.02 1.47 -29.33
CA THR A 112 6.24 0.83 -30.63
C THR A 112 6.45 1.94 -31.65
N PRO A 113 7.61 2.02 -32.33
CA PRO A 113 7.74 2.96 -33.44
C PRO A 113 6.87 2.46 -34.59
N ALA A 114 5.95 3.29 -35.05
CA ALA A 114 5.36 3.22 -36.38
C ALA A 114 5.67 4.53 -37.11
#